data_AF-A0A2N6KE00-F1
#
_entry.id   AF-A0A2N6KE00-F1
#
_cell.length_a   1.000
_cell.length_b   1.000
_cell.length_c   1.000
_cell.angle_alpha   90.00
_cell.angle_beta   90.00
_cell.angle_gamma   90.00
#
_symmetry.space_group_name_H-M   'P 1'
#
loop_
_entity.id
_entity.type
_entity.pdbx_description
1 polymer ?
#
loop_
_entity_poly.entity_id
_entity_poly.type
_entity_poly.pdbx_seq_one_letter_code
_entity_poly.pdbx_strand_id
1 'polypeptide(L)' 'MKTIKVETTDGHSVEINPDSISEIVEIEKEDPGFLGIFGGHDAKYQVNMIDGKNYEIEQQEHDKLQQQMS' A
#
# COMPACT_ATOMS: atom_id res chain seq x y z
N MET A 1 -5.50 19.96 6.10
CA MET A 1 -5.42 18.72 5.30
C MET A 1 -4.43 17.80 5.99
N LYS A 2 -4.80 16.55 6.28
CA LYS A 2 -3.93 15.58 6.93
C LYS A 2 -3.39 14.66 5.83
N THR A 3 -2.09 14.72 5.55
CA THR A 3 -1.44 13.79 4.63
C THR A 3 -0.77 12.66 5.42
N ILE A 4 -0.72 11.48 4.83
CA ILE A 4 -0.07 10.28 5.37
C ILE A 4 1.14 10.01 4.49
N LYS A 5 2.34 10.04 5.08
CA LYS A 5 3.55 9.65 4.38
C LYS A 5 3.56 8.13 4.26
N VAL A 6 3.64 7.61 3.04
CA VAL A 6 3.81 6.18 2.76
C VAL A 6 5.04 5.94 1.90
N GLU A 7 5.61 4.74 2.02
CA GLU A 7 6.69 4.27 1.17
C GLU A 7 6.11 3.35 0.09
N THR A 8 6.46 3.61 -1.16
CA THR A 8 6.05 2.81 -2.31
C THR A 8 7.01 1.65 -2.53
N THR A 9 6.55 0.62 -3.25
CA THR A 9 7.33 -0.59 -3.57
C THR A 9 8.59 -0.31 -4.41
N ASP A 10 8.66 0.86 -5.06
CA ASP A 10 9.84 1.34 -5.80
C ASP A 10 10.82 2.15 -4.93
N GLY A 11 10.57 2.24 -3.62
CA GLY A 11 11.44 2.91 -2.64
C GLY A 11 11.24 4.43 -2.54
N HIS A 12 10.18 4.98 -3.14
CA HIS A 12 9.86 6.40 -3.02
C HIS A 12 8.96 6.68 -1.80
N SER A 13 9.21 7.81 -1.14
CA SER A 13 8.29 8.32 -0.13
C SER A 13 7.29 9.25 -0.78
N VAL A 14 5.99 8.96 -0.67
CA VAL A 14 4.90 9.79 -1.19
C VAL A 14 3.97 10.24 -0.05
N GLU A 15 3.37 11.41 -0.21
CA GLU A 15 2.36 11.92 0.72
C GLU A 15 0.97 11.71 0.13
N ILE A 16 0.20 10.81 0.75
CA ILE A 16 -1.17 10.49 0.33
C ILE A 16 -2.16 11.28 1.18
N ASN A 17 -3.07 12.00 0.52
CA ASN A 17 -4.26 12.53 1.17
C ASN A 17 -5.36 11.45 1.15
N PRO A 18 -5.76 10.88 2.30
CA PRO A 18 -6.78 9.83 2.34
C PRO A 18 -8.14 10.28 1.79
N ASP A 19 -8.48 11.57 1.91
CA ASP A 19 -9.71 12.14 1.31
C ASP A 19 -9.68 12.17 -0.22
N SER A 20 -8.51 11.94 -0.83
CA SER A 20 -8.29 11.92 -2.28
C SER A 20 -8.08 10.51 -2.83
N ILE A 21 -8.27 9.48 -2.02
CA ILE A 21 -8.23 8.08 -2.45
C ILE A 21 -9.58 7.73 -3.09
N SER A 22 -9.51 7.19 -4.30
CA SER A 22 -10.67 6.62 -5.00
C SER A 22 -10.93 5.21 -4.52
N GLU A 23 -9.89 4.36 -4.50
CA GLU A 23 -9.98 2.96 -4.05
C GLU A 23 -8.58 2.43 -3.70
N ILE A 24 -8.54 1.33 -2.96
CA ILE A 24 -7.34 0.57 -2.66
C ILE A 24 -7.59 -0.88 -3.06
N VAL A 25 -6.70 -1.46 -3.86
CA VAL A 25 -6.85 -2.80 -4.43
C VAL A 25 -5.65 -3.66 -4.05
N GLU A 26 -5.89 -4.87 -3.55
CA GLU A 26 -4.84 -5.86 -3.35
C GLU A 26 -4.40 -6.42 -4.71
N ILE A 27 -3.13 -6.22 -5.06
CA ILE A 27 -2.56 -6.62 -6.37
C ILE A 27 -1.65 -7.85 -6.26
N GLU A 28 -1.05 -8.09 -5.09
CA GLU A 28 -0.25 -9.28 -4.80
C GLU A 28 -0.67 -9.80 -3.42
N LYS A 29 -1.02 -11.08 -3.34
CA LYS A 29 -1.39 -11.72 -2.07
C LYS A 29 -0.15 -12.09 -1.29
N GLU A 30 -0.25 -12.01 0.03
CA GLU A 30 0.73 -12.61 0.92
C GLU A 30 0.84 -14.10 0.59
N ASP A 31 2.01 -14.53 0.14
CA ASP A 31 2.31 -15.95 -0.05
C ASP A 31 3.17 -16.42 1.13
N PRO A 32 2.59 -17.21 2.05
CA PRO A 32 3.37 -17.90 3.07
C PRO A 32 4.16 -19.01 2.37
N GLY A 33 5.29 -18.64 1.78
CA GLY A 33 6.06 -19.44 0.83
C GLY A 33 5.99 -20.95 1.06
N PHE A 34 5.60 -21.69 0.02
CA PHE A 34 5.44 -23.14 0.07
C PHE A 34 6.70 -23.81 0.64
N LEU A 35 6.56 -24.41 1.83
CA LEU A 35 7.58 -25.18 2.56
C LEU A 35 8.82 -24.40 3.07
N GLY A 36 8.71 -23.11 3.39
CA GLY A 36 9.75 -22.42 4.19
C GLY A 36 11.14 -22.31 3.54
N ILE A 37 11.25 -22.53 2.23
CA ILE A 37 12.49 -22.43 1.45
C ILE A 37 12.55 -21.16 0.58
N PHE A 38 11.38 -20.59 0.27
CA PHE A 38 11.24 -19.31 -0.41
C PHE A 38 10.72 -18.34 0.63
N GLY A 39 11.47 -17.26 0.89
CA GLY A 39 11.07 -16.21 1.83
C GLY A 39 9.65 -15.76 1.48
N GLY A 40 8.78 -15.66 2.49
CA GLY A 40 7.42 -15.15 2.29
C GLY A 40 7.47 -13.79 1.61
N HIS A 41 6.52 -13.55 0.72
CA HIS A 41 6.34 -12.24 0.10
C HIS A 41 5.17 -11.55 0.80
N ASP A 42 5.41 -10.33 1.27
CA ASP A 42 4.36 -9.48 1.84
C ASP A 42 3.36 -9.09 0.75
N ALA A 43 2.09 -8.91 1.13
CA ALA A 43 1.07 -8.48 0.19
C ALA A 43 1.37 -7.08 -0.36
N LYS A 44 0.99 -6.83 -1.62
CA LYS A 44 1.07 -5.52 -2.25
C LYS A 44 -0.31 -4.98 -2.57
N TYR A 45 -0.44 -3.68 -2.37
CA TYR A 45 -1.66 -2.93 -2.57
C TYR A 45 -1.42 -1.77 -3.54
N GLN A 46 -2.37 -1.53 -4.43
CA GLN A 46 -2.40 -0.37 -5.30
C GLN A 46 -3.41 0.65 -4.75
N VAL A 47 -2.94 1.84 -4.41
CA VAL A 47 -3.76 2.98 -4.01
C VAL A 47 -4.07 3.81 -5.25
N ASN A 48 -5.33 3.87 -5.65
CA ASN A 48 -5.79 4.69 -6.77
C ASN A 48 -6.33 6.02 -6.24
N MET A 49 -5.79 7.13 -6.73
CA MET A 49 -6.19 8.49 -6.36
C MET A 49 -7.26 9.02 -7.31
N ILE A 50 -8.08 9.96 -6.84
CA ILE A 50 -9.12 10.63 -7.64
C ILE A 50 -8.52 11.43 -8.81
N ASP A 51 -7.27 11.92 -8.68
CA ASP A 51 -6.56 12.65 -9.75
C ASP A 51 -5.98 11.73 -10.83
N GLY A 52 -6.20 10.41 -10.74
CA GLY A 52 -5.74 9.40 -11.67
C GLY A 52 -4.33 8.88 -11.40
N LYS A 53 -3.64 9.35 -10.35
CA LYS A 53 -2.37 8.74 -9.92
C LYS A 53 -2.62 7.42 -9.20
N ASN A 54 -1.66 6.52 -9.30
CA ASN A 54 -1.63 5.28 -8.56
C ASN A 54 -0.29 5.11 -7.84
N TYR A 55 -0.33 4.44 -6.70
CA TYR A 55 0.85 4.13 -5.90
C TYR A 55 0.78 2.68 -5.45
N GLU A 56 1.84 1.92 -5.68
CA GLU A 56 1.98 0.56 -5.16
C GLU A 56 2.69 0.63 -3.80
N ILE A 57 2.07 0.05 -2.78
CA ILE A 57 2.58 0.04 -1.40
C ILE A 57 2.55 -1.39 -0.85
N GLU A 58 3.44 -1.69 0.08
CA GLU A 58 3.45 -2.96 0.81
C GLU A 58 2.40 -2.98 1.92
N GLN A 59 2.10 -4.17 2.42
CA GLN A 59 1.13 -4.41 3.49
C GLN A 59 1.33 -3.52 4.72
N GLN A 60 2.57 -3.32 5.15
CA GLN A 60 2.86 -2.46 6.31
C GLN A 60 2.38 -1.01 6.10
N GLU A 61 2.61 -0.44 4.91
CA GLU A 61 2.20 0.93 4.60
C GLU A 61 0.70 1.03 4.35
N HIS A 62 0.09 -0.03 3.79
CA HIS A 62 -1.36 -0.15 3.71
C HIS A 62 -2.03 -0.12 5.10
N ASP A 63 -1.51 -0.90 6.05
CA ASP A 63 -2.04 -0.97 7.42
C ASP A 63 -1.92 0.37 8.15
N LYS A 64 -0.78 1.05 7.99
CA LYS A 64 -0.56 2.41 8.48
C LYS A 64 -1.58 3.39 7.89
N LEU A 65 -1.88 3.25 6.60
CA LEU A 65 -2.85 4.10 5.93
C LEU A 65 -4.27 3.87 6.48
N GLN A 66 -4.68 2.60 6.67
CA GLN A 66 -5.97 2.27 7.28
C GLN A 66 -6.12 2.79 8.72
N GLN A 67 -5.07 2.67 9.55
CA GLN A 67 -5.07 3.18 10.93
C GLN A 67 -5.27 4.69 11.01
N GLN A 68 -4.80 5.43 10.01
CA GLN A 68 -4.88 6.89 9.97
C GLN A 68 -6.18 7.41 9.33
N MET A 69 -6.91 6.54 8.61
CA MET A 69 -8.22 6.78 8.02
C MET A 69 -9.39 6.47 8.98
N SER A 70 -9.15 5.65 10.00
CA SER A 70 -10.10 5.34 11.07
C SER A 70 -10.23 6.49 12.07
#